data_AF-A0A9D0VLQ3-F1
#
_entry.id   AF-A0A9D0VLQ3-F1
#
_cell.length_a   1.000
_cell.length_b   1.000
_cell.length_c   1.000
_cell.angle_alpha   90.00
_cell.angle_beta   90.00
_cell.angle_gamma   90.00
#
_symmetry.space_group_name_H-M   'P 1'
#
loop_
_entity.id
_entity.type
_entity.pdbx_description
1 polymer ?
#
loop_
_entity_poly.entity_id
_entity_poly.type
_entity_poly.pdbx_seq_one_letter_code
_entity_poly.pdbx_strand_id
1 'polypeptide(L)'
;MDRLRHFLGKAPDGREIYRYRLPDERYHELRRYLRESLRSGLGSTSRENQALFCVFSAEWWRREHECGPWSWEGIRGALGLGGEPYTAIARAAESGLDLLKRPVLRSERGDRRWLVTLACEGGLPLRRLDVEGARLRAYFRDVLEHLEALGMTGGE
;
A
#
# COMPACT_ATOMS: atom_id res chain seq x y z
N MET A 1 -12.08 -16.35 -1.43
CA MET A 1 -12.42 -14.94 -1.75
C MET A 1 -13.13 -14.26 -0.59
N ASP A 2 -13.64 -15.02 0.38
CA ASP A 2 -14.46 -14.50 1.47
C ASP A 2 -13.70 -13.54 2.40
N ARG A 3 -12.39 -13.74 2.57
CA ARG A 3 -11.55 -12.85 3.39
C ARG A 3 -11.39 -11.47 2.77
N LEU A 4 -11.12 -11.39 1.46
CA LEU A 4 -11.05 -10.10 0.75
C LEU A 4 -12.38 -9.35 0.84
N ARG A 5 -13.51 -10.05 0.62
CA ARG A 5 -14.84 -9.44 0.73
C ARG A 5 -15.15 -8.98 2.15
N HIS A 6 -14.72 -9.71 3.17
CA HIS A 6 -14.89 -9.31 4.58
C HIS A 6 -14.22 -7.97 4.87
N PHE A 7 -12.97 -7.78 4.45
CA PHE A 7 -12.23 -6.55 4.71
C PHE A 7 -12.64 -5.39 3.80
N LEU A 8 -12.90 -5.66 2.52
CA LEU A 8 -13.24 -4.63 1.53
C LEU A 8 -14.75 -4.32 1.46
N GLY A 9 -15.59 -5.13 2.12
CA GLY A 9 -17.05 -5.06 2.03
C GLY A 9 -17.64 -5.50 0.68
N LYS A 10 -16.80 -5.78 -0.32
CA LYS A 10 -17.19 -6.20 -1.67
C LYS A 10 -16.04 -6.90 -2.39
N ALA A 11 -16.33 -7.49 -3.54
CA ALA A 11 -15.31 -8.09 -4.39
C ALA A 11 -14.41 -7.02 -5.03
N PRO A 12 -13.11 -7.30 -5.26
CA PRO A 12 -12.25 -6.42 -6.01
C PRO A 12 -12.75 -6.21 -7.45
N ASP A 13 -13.05 -4.96 -7.80
CA ASP A 13 -13.59 -4.57 -9.11
C ASP A 13 -12.66 -3.65 -9.89
N GLY A 14 -11.42 -3.49 -9.42
CA GLY A 14 -10.43 -2.65 -10.07
C GLY A 14 -10.54 -1.17 -9.73
N ARG A 15 -11.42 -0.73 -8.81
CA ARG A 15 -11.34 0.63 -8.26
C ARG A 15 -10.08 0.81 -7.40
N GLU A 16 -9.64 2.05 -7.26
CA GLU A 16 -8.52 2.45 -6.42
C GLU A 16 -8.71 1.99 -4.96
N ILE A 17 -7.63 1.62 -4.28
CA ILE A 17 -7.71 1.00 -2.95
C ILE A 17 -8.42 1.92 -1.93
N TYR A 18 -8.14 3.23 -1.94
CA TYR A 18 -8.81 4.16 -1.02
C TYR A 18 -10.34 4.20 -1.17
N ARG A 19 -10.90 3.82 -2.33
CA ARG A 19 -12.35 3.85 -2.59
C ARG A 19 -13.12 2.72 -1.91
N TYR A 20 -12.43 1.72 -1.35
CA TYR A 20 -13.07 0.71 -0.49
C TYR A 20 -13.36 1.25 0.92
N ARG A 21 -12.85 2.44 1.27
CA ARG A 21 -13.15 3.17 2.52
C ARG A 21 -13.04 2.29 3.77
N LEU A 22 -11.88 1.68 3.99
CA LEU A 22 -11.64 0.91 5.21
C LEU A 22 -11.80 1.83 6.44
N PRO A 23 -12.72 1.54 7.38
CA PRO A 23 -12.78 2.27 8.64
C PRO A 23 -11.64 1.84 9.56
N ASP A 24 -11.45 2.56 10.67
CA ASP A 24 -10.35 2.34 11.61
C ASP A 24 -10.35 0.96 12.23
N GLU A 25 -11.52 0.51 12.67
CA GLU A 25 -11.70 -0.77 13.32
C GLU A 25 -11.27 -1.89 12.37
N ARG A 26 -11.64 -1.78 11.08
CA ARG A 26 -11.25 -2.71 10.02
C ARG A 26 -9.76 -2.63 9.70
N TYR A 27 -9.17 -1.44 9.69
CA TYR A 27 -7.73 -1.29 9.50
C TYR A 27 -6.93 -1.99 10.61
N HIS A 28 -7.32 -1.79 11.87
CA HIS A 28 -6.66 -2.45 13.00
C HIS A 28 -6.95 -3.95 13.06
N GLU A 29 -8.13 -4.39 12.64
CA GLU A 29 -8.44 -5.81 12.46
C GLU A 29 -7.56 -6.43 11.37
N LEU A 30 -7.43 -5.77 10.21
CA LEU A 30 -6.60 -6.21 9.09
C LEU A 30 -5.13 -6.34 9.51
N ARG A 31 -4.61 -5.37 10.26
CA ARG A 31 -3.24 -5.41 10.79
C ARG A 31 -3.01 -6.65 11.66
N ARG A 32 -3.92 -6.93 12.60
CA ARG A 32 -3.83 -8.11 13.49
C ARG A 32 -3.89 -9.40 12.68
N TYR A 33 -4.88 -9.50 11.78
CA TYR A 33 -5.05 -10.65 10.90
C TYR A 33 -3.81 -10.94 10.05
N LEU A 34 -3.19 -9.93 9.44
CA LEU A 34 -2.00 -10.11 8.62
C LEU A 34 -0.77 -10.49 9.45
N ARG A 35 -0.60 -9.93 10.66
CA ARG A 35 0.49 -10.35 11.57
C ARG A 35 0.44 -11.85 11.91
N GLU A 36 -0.76 -12.41 11.98
CA GLU A 36 -0.94 -13.84 12.21
C GLU A 36 -0.80 -14.66 10.92
N SER A 37 -1.43 -14.20 9.84
CA SER A 37 -1.51 -14.93 8.56
C SER A 37 -0.20 -14.91 7.76
N LEU A 38 0.71 -13.99 8.07
CA LEU A 38 2.01 -13.84 7.42
C LEU A 38 3.18 -14.38 8.25
N ARG A 39 2.93 -15.11 9.35
CA ARG A 39 4.00 -15.70 10.17
C ARG A 39 4.93 -16.64 9.39
N SER A 40 4.38 -17.33 8.38
CA SER A 40 5.13 -18.21 7.48
C SER A 40 5.77 -17.47 6.29
N GLY A 41 5.69 -16.15 6.26
CA GLY A 41 6.25 -15.27 5.23
C GLY A 41 5.27 -14.91 4.10
N LEU A 42 5.59 -13.85 3.37
CA LEU A 42 4.79 -13.35 2.24
C LEU A 42 4.84 -14.27 1.02
N GLY A 43 5.96 -14.95 0.81
CA GLY A 43 6.11 -15.90 -0.30
C GLY A 43 5.24 -17.15 -0.19
N SER A 44 4.91 -17.57 1.02
CA SER A 44 4.20 -18.82 1.31
C SER A 44 2.70 -18.63 1.56
N THR A 45 2.22 -17.38 1.57
CA THR A 45 0.84 -17.04 1.88
C THR A 45 -0.06 -17.09 0.64
N SER A 46 -1.38 -17.06 0.85
CA SER A 46 -2.34 -17.07 -0.25
C SER A 46 -2.31 -15.77 -1.06
N ARG A 47 -2.74 -15.82 -2.33
CA ARG A 47 -2.92 -14.61 -3.15
C ARG A 47 -3.90 -13.60 -2.51
N GLU A 48 -4.88 -14.09 -1.77
CA GLU A 48 -5.82 -13.22 -1.03
C GLU A 48 -5.11 -12.44 0.08
N ASN A 49 -4.21 -13.09 0.81
CA ASN A 49 -3.39 -12.43 1.82
C ASN A 49 -2.38 -11.46 1.21
N GLN A 50 -1.86 -11.76 0.02
CA GLN A 50 -1.00 -10.82 -0.74
C GLN A 50 -1.79 -9.58 -1.19
N ALA A 51 -3.04 -9.74 -1.64
CA ALA A 51 -3.92 -8.61 -1.93
C ALA A 51 -4.29 -7.82 -0.66
N LEU A 52 -4.59 -8.49 0.44
CA LEU A 52 -4.84 -7.83 1.73
C LEU A 52 -3.59 -7.10 2.25
N PHE A 53 -2.39 -7.62 1.98
CA PHE A 53 -1.13 -6.92 2.23
C PHE A 53 -1.02 -5.63 1.40
N CYS A 54 -1.41 -5.64 0.12
CA CYS A 54 -1.49 -4.41 -0.70
C CYS A 54 -2.49 -3.40 -0.10
N VAL A 55 -3.68 -3.86 0.29
CA VAL A 55 -4.70 -3.01 0.92
C VAL A 55 -4.17 -2.39 2.21
N PHE A 56 -3.55 -3.20 3.07
CA PHE A 56 -2.92 -2.71 4.29
C PHE A 56 -1.81 -1.70 3.99
N SER A 57 -0.94 -1.98 3.03
CA SER A 57 0.18 -1.11 2.68
C SER A 57 -0.29 0.26 2.19
N ALA A 58 -1.32 0.30 1.34
CA ALA A 58 -1.92 1.54 0.87
C ALA A 58 -2.55 2.34 2.01
N GLU A 59 -3.28 1.66 2.90
CA GLU A 59 -3.84 2.30 4.10
C GLU A 59 -2.77 2.77 5.09
N TRP A 60 -1.66 2.04 5.22
CA TRP A 60 -0.52 2.42 6.06
C TRP A 60 0.11 3.72 5.56
N TRP A 61 0.35 3.83 4.24
CA TRP A 61 0.83 5.08 3.62
C TRP A 61 -0.11 6.26 3.87
N ARG A 62 -1.42 6.05 3.81
CA ARG A 62 -2.41 7.10 4.10
C ARG A 62 -2.44 7.50 5.59
N ARG A 63 -2.23 6.56 6.51
CA ARG A 63 -2.55 6.73 7.94
C ARG A 63 -1.34 6.96 8.83
N GLU A 64 -0.24 6.30 8.53
CA GLU A 64 0.93 6.17 9.42
C GLU A 64 2.19 6.81 8.84
N HIS A 65 2.29 6.99 7.52
CA HIS A 65 3.40 7.72 6.93
C HIS A 65 3.22 9.23 7.11
N GLU A 66 4.14 9.87 7.83
CA GLU A 66 4.13 11.33 8.05
C GLU A 66 5.22 12.03 7.24
N CYS A 67 6.45 11.52 7.32
CA CYS A 67 7.61 11.95 6.55
C CYS A 67 8.72 10.89 6.69
N GLY A 68 9.73 10.95 5.82
CA GLY A 68 10.90 10.07 5.89
C GLY A 68 11.13 9.28 4.61
N PRO A 69 12.10 8.35 4.60
CA PRO A 69 12.50 7.66 3.38
C PRO A 69 11.38 6.75 2.85
N TRP A 70 11.21 6.78 1.53
CA TRP A 70 10.35 5.84 0.80
C TRP A 70 10.90 4.43 0.90
N SER A 71 10.35 3.65 1.82
CA SER A 71 10.79 2.29 2.08
C SER A 71 9.65 1.40 2.56
N TRP A 72 9.89 0.09 2.48
CA TRP A 72 8.97 -0.91 3.03
C TRP A 72 9.08 -1.04 4.56
N GLU A 73 10.06 -0.40 5.21
CA GLU A 73 10.40 -0.65 6.62
C GLU A 73 9.24 -0.37 7.57
N GLY A 74 8.49 0.71 7.35
CA GLY A 74 7.31 1.02 8.16
C GLY A 74 6.24 -0.09 8.09
N ILE A 75 5.95 -0.57 6.88
CA ILE A 75 5.01 -1.68 6.64
C ILE A 75 5.57 -2.99 7.23
N ARG A 76 6.86 -3.27 7.03
CA ARG A 76 7.53 -4.46 7.57
C ARG A 76 7.47 -4.47 9.10
N GLY A 77 7.79 -3.37 9.75
CA GLY A 77 7.68 -3.23 11.21
C GLY A 77 6.23 -3.41 11.69
N ALA A 78 5.27 -2.78 11.01
CA ALA A 78 3.86 -2.86 11.37
C ALA A 78 3.30 -4.30 11.31
N LEU A 79 3.79 -5.11 10.36
CA LEU A 79 3.37 -6.50 10.14
C LEU A 79 4.32 -7.57 10.72
N GLY A 80 5.49 -7.18 11.26
CA GLY A 80 6.47 -8.13 11.78
C GLY A 80 7.27 -8.87 10.69
N LEU A 81 7.46 -8.24 9.53
CA LEU A 81 8.14 -8.80 8.34
C LEU A 81 9.62 -8.36 8.24
N GLY A 82 10.27 -8.06 9.37
CA GLY A 82 11.66 -7.56 9.39
C GLY A 82 12.71 -8.52 8.83
N GLY A 83 12.39 -9.82 8.74
CA GLY A 83 13.22 -10.83 8.08
C GLY A 83 12.83 -11.12 6.63
N GLU A 84 11.72 -10.57 6.14
CA GLU A 84 11.21 -10.90 4.80
C GLU A 84 12.09 -10.24 3.71
N PRO A 85 12.56 -10.98 2.70
CA PRO A 85 13.38 -10.40 1.64
C PRO A 85 12.55 -9.45 0.77
N TYR A 86 13.16 -8.35 0.32
CA TYR A 86 12.49 -7.37 -0.56
C TYR A 86 11.92 -7.98 -1.84
N THR A 87 12.52 -9.05 -2.36
CA THR A 87 12.01 -9.78 -3.53
C THR A 87 10.68 -10.47 -3.23
N ALA A 88 10.48 -11.00 -2.02
CA ALA A 88 9.19 -11.58 -1.62
C ALA A 88 8.13 -10.50 -1.42
N ILE A 89 8.51 -9.35 -0.86
CA ILE A 89 7.62 -8.18 -0.74
C ILE A 89 7.17 -7.70 -2.13
N ALA A 90 8.11 -7.55 -3.07
CA ALA A 90 7.81 -7.14 -4.44
C ALA A 90 6.88 -8.13 -5.16
N ARG A 91 7.13 -9.44 -5.04
CA ARG A 91 6.28 -10.49 -5.62
C ARG A 91 4.88 -10.51 -5.02
N ALA A 92 4.78 -10.35 -3.70
CA ALA A 92 3.49 -10.26 -3.02
C ALA A 92 2.71 -9.01 -3.46
N ALA A 93 3.40 -7.86 -3.57
CA ALA A 93 2.80 -6.63 -4.06
C ALA A 93 2.31 -6.77 -5.50
N GLU A 94 3.09 -7.41 -6.38
CA GLU A 94 2.68 -7.70 -7.75
C GLU A 94 1.43 -8.58 -7.80
N SER A 95 1.48 -9.74 -7.15
CA SER A 95 0.38 -10.71 -7.14
C SER A 95 -0.90 -10.14 -6.51
N GLY A 96 -0.75 -9.34 -5.46
CA GLY A 96 -1.85 -8.68 -4.77
C GLY A 96 -2.49 -7.57 -5.60
N LEU A 97 -1.69 -6.70 -6.23
CA LEU A 97 -2.19 -5.66 -7.13
C LEU A 97 -2.89 -6.27 -8.35
N ASP A 98 -2.36 -7.35 -8.91
CA ASP A 98 -3.01 -8.10 -9.99
C ASP A 98 -4.39 -8.64 -9.57
N LEU A 99 -4.49 -9.26 -8.39
CA LEU A 99 -5.76 -9.76 -7.86
C LEU A 99 -6.77 -8.63 -7.58
N LEU A 100 -6.28 -7.45 -7.18
CA LEU A 100 -7.08 -6.24 -7.01
C LEU A 100 -7.41 -5.54 -8.34
N LYS A 101 -6.88 -6.03 -9.47
CA LYS A 101 -7.00 -5.43 -10.82
C LYS A 101 -6.47 -4.01 -10.87
N ARG A 102 -5.33 -3.76 -10.22
CA ARG A 102 -4.68 -2.45 -10.19
C ARG A 102 -3.45 -2.43 -11.09
N PRO A 103 -3.32 -1.41 -11.98
CA PRO A 103 -2.12 -1.25 -12.77
C PRO A 103 -0.94 -0.88 -11.86
N VAL A 104 0.24 -1.42 -12.18
CA VAL A 104 1.49 -1.08 -11.48
C VAL A 104 2.16 0.09 -12.21
N LEU A 105 2.50 1.13 -11.46
CA LEU A 105 3.29 2.25 -11.95
C LEU A 105 4.67 1.80 -12.45
N ARG A 106 5.17 2.42 -13.51
CA ARG A 106 6.47 2.10 -14.12
C ARG A 106 7.30 3.38 -14.28
N SER A 107 8.61 3.26 -14.12
CA SER A 107 9.55 4.33 -14.54
C SER A 107 9.56 4.48 -16.06
N GLU A 108 10.15 5.56 -16.56
CA GLU A 108 10.53 5.73 -17.98
C GLU A 108 11.28 4.51 -18.55
N ARG A 109 12.12 3.86 -17.74
CA ARG A 109 12.88 2.66 -18.14
C ARG A 109 12.05 1.37 -18.12
N GLY A 110 10.79 1.44 -17.69
CA GLY A 110 9.86 0.32 -17.61
C GLY A 110 9.88 -0.44 -16.27
N ASP A 111 10.73 -0.04 -15.32
CA ASP A 111 10.86 -0.69 -14.02
C ASP A 111 9.61 -0.51 -13.18
N ARG A 112 9.11 -1.59 -12.59
CA ARG A 112 7.90 -1.59 -11.76
C ARG A 112 8.14 -0.87 -10.43
N ARG A 113 7.20 -0.02 -10.04
CA ARG A 113 7.24 0.82 -8.83
C ARG A 113 6.10 0.45 -7.88
N TRP A 114 6.17 -0.74 -7.28
CA TRP A 114 5.09 -1.25 -6.41
C TRP A 114 4.85 -0.39 -5.16
N LEU A 115 5.91 0.06 -4.49
CA LEU A 115 5.78 0.88 -3.27
C LEU A 115 5.04 2.19 -3.58
N VAL A 116 5.47 2.86 -4.65
CA VAL A 116 4.88 4.12 -5.12
C VAL A 116 3.44 3.91 -5.57
N THR A 117 3.18 2.82 -6.30
CA THR A 117 1.81 2.43 -6.67
C THR A 117 0.94 2.37 -5.42
N LEU A 118 1.34 1.62 -4.39
CA LEU A 118 0.55 1.46 -3.17
C LEU A 118 0.37 2.76 -2.39
N ALA A 119 1.39 3.62 -2.34
CA ALA A 119 1.27 4.94 -1.73
C ALA A 119 0.19 5.78 -2.44
N CYS A 120 0.21 5.83 -3.78
CA CYS A 120 -0.79 6.55 -4.57
C CYS A 120 -2.20 5.93 -4.45
N GLU A 121 -2.29 4.59 -4.39
CA GLU A 121 -3.55 3.86 -4.17
C GLU A 121 -4.18 4.13 -2.80
N GLY A 122 -3.35 4.51 -1.81
CA GLY A 122 -3.77 4.85 -0.45
C GLY A 122 -4.67 6.07 -0.37
N GLY A 123 -4.61 6.98 -1.34
CA GLY A 123 -5.37 8.23 -1.32
C GLY A 123 -4.83 9.24 -0.29
N LEU A 124 -5.58 10.32 -0.07
CA LEU A 124 -5.09 11.47 0.70
C LEU A 124 -5.11 11.20 2.23
N PRO A 125 -4.04 11.60 2.97
CA PRO A 125 -3.98 11.51 4.44
C PRO A 125 -4.85 12.58 5.12
N LEU A 126 -6.17 12.57 4.90
CA LEU A 126 -7.10 13.64 5.33
C LEU A 126 -7.51 13.56 6.80
N ARG A 127 -7.16 12.50 7.54
CA ARG A 127 -7.64 12.28 8.92
C ARG A 127 -7.06 13.25 9.96
N ARG A 128 -6.20 14.18 9.55
CA ARG A 128 -5.57 15.17 10.45
C ARG A 128 -5.60 16.58 9.87
N LEU A 129 -6.66 16.91 9.13
CA LEU A 129 -6.88 18.26 8.61
C LEU A 129 -7.08 19.32 9.71
N ASP A 130 -7.40 18.89 10.94
CA ASP A 130 -7.70 19.80 12.06
C ASP A 130 -6.45 20.40 12.72
N VAL A 131 -5.23 19.98 12.34
CA VAL A 131 -3.99 20.53 12.94
C VAL A 131 -3.03 21.18 11.93
N GLU A 132 -2.91 20.80 10.66
CA GLU A 132 -1.90 21.43 9.79
C GLU A 132 -2.07 21.07 8.30
N GLY A 133 -2.54 22.01 7.48
CA GLY A 133 -2.39 21.90 6.02
C GLY A 133 -0.93 21.67 5.57
N ALA A 134 0.05 21.95 6.43
CA ALA A 134 1.46 21.67 6.21
C ALA A 134 1.76 20.18 6.01
N ARG A 135 1.10 19.28 6.74
CA ARG A 135 1.33 17.82 6.64
C ARG A 135 0.83 17.25 5.33
N LEU A 136 -0.36 17.69 4.89
CA LEU A 136 -0.91 17.30 3.60
C LEU A 136 -0.02 17.81 2.45
N ARG A 137 0.46 19.06 2.53
CA ARG A 137 1.41 19.62 1.56
C ARG A 137 2.73 18.87 1.53
N ALA A 138 3.26 18.49 2.70
CA ALA A 138 4.49 17.71 2.80
C ALA A 138 4.33 16.33 2.14
N TYR A 139 3.22 15.63 2.40
CA TYR A 139 2.92 14.35 1.76
C TYR A 139 2.83 14.46 0.23
N PHE A 140 2.08 15.44 -0.29
CA PHE A 140 2.00 15.64 -1.75
C PHE A 140 3.35 15.94 -2.37
N ARG A 141 4.13 16.81 -1.73
CA ARG A 141 5.48 17.15 -2.20
C ARG A 141 6.34 15.90 -2.27
N ASP A 142 6.34 15.09 -1.21
CA ASP A 142 7.13 13.87 -1.13
C ASP A 142 6.71 12.83 -2.18
N VAL A 143 5.40 12.68 -2.44
CA VAL A 143 4.89 11.85 -3.55
C VAL A 143 5.36 12.37 -4.91
N LEU A 144 5.26 13.68 -5.15
CA LEU A 144 5.65 14.29 -6.42
C LEU A 144 7.15 14.22 -6.66
N GLU A 145 7.96 14.60 -5.67
CA GLU A 145 9.43 14.51 -5.72
C GLU A 145 9.88 13.07 -5.95
N HIS A 146 9.22 12.10 -5.32
CA HIS A 146 9.53 10.70 -5.55
C HIS A 146 9.13 10.24 -6.95
N LEU A 147 7.97 10.65 -7.49
CA LEU A 147 7.59 10.36 -8.87
C LEU A 147 8.57 10.98 -9.87
N GLU A 148 8.96 12.23 -9.67
CA GLU A 148 9.96 12.94 -10.48
C GLU A 148 11.30 12.23 -10.48
N ALA A 149 11.83 11.86 -9.30
CA ALA A 149 13.09 11.14 -9.16
C ALA A 149 13.08 9.78 -9.88
N LEU A 150 11.91 9.21 -10.14
CA LEU A 150 11.76 7.94 -10.86
C LEU A 150 11.56 8.13 -12.36
N GLY A 151 11.55 9.36 -12.87
CA GLY A 151 11.24 9.69 -14.26
C GLY A 151 9.80 9.30 -14.58
N MET A 152 8.85 9.78 -13.78
CA MET A 152 7.42 9.44 -13.91
C MET A 152 6.52 10.65 -14.17
N THR A 153 7.09 11.81 -14.51
CA THR A 153 6.33 12.97 -14.96
C THR A 153 6.11 12.88 -16.47
N GLY A 154 4.85 13.03 -16.88
CA GLY A 154 4.49 13.01 -18.30
C GLY A 154 5.19 14.14 -19.05
N GLY A 155 5.93 13.78 -20.10
CA GLY A 155 6.16 14.68 -21.21
C GLY A 155 4.82 15.01 -21.88
N GLU A 156 4.70 16.28 -22.28
CA GLU A 156 3.58 16.88 -23.00
C GLU A 156 3.11 16.07 -24.22
#